data_AF-A0A2S6TL60-F1
#
_entry.id   AF-A0A2S6TL60-F1
#
_cell.length_a   1.000
_cell.length_b   1.000
_cell.length_c   1.000
_cell.angle_alpha   90.00
_cell.angle_beta   90.00
_cell.angle_gamma   90.00
#
_symmetry.space_group_name_H-M   'P 1'
#
loop_
_entity.id
_entity.type
_entity.pdbx_description
1 polymer ?
#
loop_
_entity_poly.entity_id
_entity_poly.type
_entity_poly.pdbx_seq_one_letter_code
_entity_poly.pdbx_strand_id
1 'polypeptide(L)'
;MQMLKGLVIGLGVLILLGMTLLVYGFYQKANNPGWRMFSSPSAPGAAAPAAPFGELDLKLPEGCVIGRLTPDGVRAYIKVRPDGARRGTSQAGPCNRIVVIDVVRGQVLGTIKPSP
;
A
#
# COMPACT_ATOMS: atom_id res chain seq x y z
N MET A 1 44.06 20.88 32.34
CA MET A 1 44.76 20.01 31.36
C MET A 1 44.30 18.54 31.39
N GLN A 2 44.04 17.97 32.57
CA GLN A 2 43.66 16.55 32.73
C GLN A 2 42.29 16.21 32.08
N MET A 3 41.30 17.08 32.25
CA MET A 3 39.93 16.86 31.75
C MET A 3 39.84 16.90 30.21
N LEU A 4 40.57 17.82 29.56
CA LEU A 4 40.66 17.91 28.10
C LEU A 4 41.34 16.67 27.50
N LYS A 5 42.41 16.17 28.14
CA LYS A 5 43.08 14.91 27.74
C LYS A 5 42.17 13.69 27.85
N GLY A 6 41.37 13.60 28.92
CA GLY A 6 40.40 12.52 29.08
C GLY A 6 39.36 12.47 27.96
N LEU A 7 38.85 13.64 27.55
CA LEU A 7 37.89 13.75 26.46
C LEU A 7 38.47 13.28 25.12
N VAL A 8 39.72 13.66 24.82
CA VAL A 8 40.41 13.24 23.59
C VAL A 8 40.64 11.74 23.56
N ILE A 9 41.04 11.15 24.69
CA ILE A 9 41.24 9.69 24.79
C ILE A 9 39.91 8.97 24.61
N GLY A 10 38.83 9.45 25.26
CA GLY A 10 37.49 8.90 25.11
C GLY A 10 37.00 8.94 23.65
N LEU A 11 37.24 10.06 22.96
CA LEU A 11 36.86 10.21 21.55
C LEU A 11 37.66 9.26 20.64
N GLY A 12 38.95 9.08 20.91
CA GLY A 12 39.79 8.12 20.18
C GLY A 12 39.29 6.68 20.32
N VAL A 13 38.95 6.26 21.54
CA VAL A 13 38.38 4.93 21.80
C VAL A 13 37.03 4.76 21.09
N LEU A 14 36.16 5.78 21.12
CA LEU A 14 34.87 5.75 20.45
C LEU A 14 35.03 5.58 18.93
N ILE A 15 36.00 6.28 18.32
CA ILE A 15 36.28 6.18 16.88
C ILE A 15 36.79 4.78 16.52
N LEU A 16 37.68 4.19 17.32
CA LEU A 16 38.16 2.82 17.09
C LEU A 16 37.03 1.80 17.18
N LEU A 17 36.12 1.96 18.15
CA LEU A 17 34.90 1.16 18.25
C LEU A 17 33.99 1.33 17.02
N GLY A 18 33.80 2.57 16.56
CA GLY A 18 33.01 2.85 15.35
C GLY A 18 33.60 2.22 14.09
N MET A 19 34.92 2.35 13.89
CA MET A 19 35.59 1.75 12.73
C MET A 19 35.52 0.22 12.74
N THR A 20 35.72 -0.42 13.89
CA THR A 20 35.63 -1.88 14.00
C THR A 20 34.22 -2.39 13.70
N LEU A 21 33.19 -1.72 14.22
CA LEU A 21 31.79 -2.06 13.91
C LEU A 21 31.46 -1.89 12.42
N LEU A 22 31.97 -0.85 11.76
CA LEU A 22 31.78 -0.65 10.33
C LEU A 22 32.42 -1.77 9.51
N VAL A 23 33.68 -2.11 9.80
CA VAL A 23 34.41 -3.18 9.10
C VAL A 23 33.66 -4.50 9.25
N TYR A 24 33.21 -4.82 10.46
CA TYR A 24 32.42 -6.01 10.74
C TYR A 24 31.10 -6.02 9.96
N GLY A 25 30.37 -4.91 9.94
CA GLY A 25 29.12 -4.79 9.20
C GLY A 25 29.29 -4.97 7.70
N PHE A 26 30.36 -4.42 7.12
CA PHE A 26 30.70 -4.64 5.70
C PHE A 26 31.04 -6.10 5.40
N TYR A 27 31.85 -6.73 6.26
CA TYR A 27 32.19 -8.15 6.13
C TYR A 27 30.95 -9.04 6.20
N GLN A 28 30.05 -8.77 7.16
CA GLN A 28 28.83 -9.54 7.32
C GLN A 28 27.87 -9.35 6.13
N LYS A 29 27.80 -8.15 5.54
CA LYS A 29 27.00 -7.89 4.34
C LYS A 29 27.56 -8.54 3.07
N ALA A 30 28.89 -8.64 2.96
CA ALA A 30 29.53 -9.34 1.85
C ALA A 30 29.24 -10.85 1.88
N ASN A 31 29.29 -11.46 3.08
CA ASN A 31 29.00 -12.88 3.24
C ASN A 31 27.49 -13.21 3.29
N ASN A 32 26.65 -12.25 3.72
CA ASN A 32 25.20 -12.40 3.82
C ASN A 32 24.51 -11.22 3.13
N PRO A 33 24.13 -11.33 1.84
CA PRO A 33 23.57 -10.22 1.08
C PRO A 33 22.22 -9.71 1.63
N GLY A 34 21.52 -10.53 2.42
CA GLY A 34 20.27 -10.16 3.11
C GLY A 34 20.44 -9.41 4.43
N TRP A 35 21.66 -9.28 4.96
CA TRP A 35 21.90 -8.66 6.26
C TRP A 35 21.86 -7.12 6.18
N ARG A 36 21.13 -6.49 7.11
CA ARG A 36 20.92 -5.03 7.16
C ARG A 36 21.39 -4.49 8.51
N MET A 37 22.39 -3.59 8.50
CA MET A 37 22.91 -2.91 9.71
C MET A 37 21.88 -2.05 10.43
N PHE A 38 20.88 -1.58 9.69
CA PHE A 38 19.82 -0.74 10.18
C PHE A 38 18.50 -1.29 9.66
N SER A 39 17.62 -1.66 10.58
CA SER A 39 16.22 -1.93 10.27
C SER A 39 15.60 -0.63 9.78
N SER A 40 15.52 -0.45 8.47
CA SER A 40 14.70 0.64 7.93
C SER A 40 13.27 0.40 8.43
N PRO A 41 12.53 1.43 8.91
CA PRO A 41 11.09 1.31 8.98
C PRO A 41 10.64 0.85 7.60
N SER A 42 9.84 -0.21 7.58
CA SER A 42 9.35 -0.84 6.36
C SER A 42 8.93 0.27 5.40
N ALA A 43 9.71 0.50 4.34
CA ALA A 43 9.18 1.21 3.19
C ALA A 43 7.90 0.47 2.84
N PRO A 44 6.77 1.16 2.59
CA PRO A 44 5.52 0.49 2.26
C PRO A 44 5.86 -0.52 1.18
N GLY A 45 5.77 -1.80 1.55
CA GLY A 45 6.30 -2.88 0.75
C GLY A 45 5.74 -2.71 -0.66
N ALA A 46 6.60 -2.81 -1.67
CA ALA A 46 6.14 -2.89 -3.05
C ALA A 46 4.95 -3.85 -3.04
N ALA A 47 3.77 -3.33 -3.37
CA ALA A 47 2.53 -4.08 -3.25
C ALA A 47 2.77 -5.41 -3.95
N ALA A 48 2.59 -6.52 -3.22
CA ALA A 48 2.72 -7.84 -3.81
C ALA A 48 1.88 -7.84 -5.10
N PRO A 49 2.42 -8.35 -6.23
CA PRO A 49 1.68 -8.35 -7.48
C PRO A 49 0.31 -8.97 -7.21
N ALA A 50 -0.75 -8.19 -7.48
CA ALA A 50 -2.11 -8.60 -7.19
C ALA A 50 -2.36 -9.95 -7.87
N ALA A 51 -2.72 -10.97 -7.08
CA ALA A 51 -3.04 -12.27 -7.63
C ALA A 51 -4.23 -12.09 -8.59
N PRO A 52 -4.21 -12.70 -9.78
CA PRO A 52 -5.37 -12.65 -10.66
C PRO A 52 -6.54 -13.33 -9.94
N PHE A 53 -7.57 -12.55 -9.62
CA PHE A 53 -8.76 -13.03 -8.92
C PHE A 53 -9.88 -13.50 -9.88
N GLY A 54 -9.59 -13.52 -11.19
CA GLY A 54 -10.52 -13.99 -12.22
C GLY A 54 -11.67 -13.02 -12.48
N GLU A 55 -12.86 -13.56 -12.71
CA GLU A 55 -14.07 -12.81 -13.01
C GLU A 55 -14.89 -12.60 -11.73
N LEU A 56 -15.26 -11.34 -11.45
CA LEU A 56 -16.04 -10.97 -10.27
C LEU A 56 -17.47 -10.59 -10.69
N ASP A 57 -18.43 -11.47 -10.37
CA ASP A 57 -19.84 -11.16 -10.54
C ASP A 57 -20.32 -10.20 -9.43
N LEU A 58 -20.65 -8.98 -9.84
CA LEU A 58 -21.08 -7.89 -8.96
C LEU A 58 -22.58 -7.97 -8.60
N LYS A 59 -23.32 -8.98 -9.09
CA LYS A 59 -24.76 -9.19 -8.87
C LYS A 59 -25.58 -7.90 -9.03
N LEU A 60 -25.39 -7.23 -10.17
CA LEU A 60 -26.16 -6.02 -10.47
C LEU A 60 -27.62 -6.40 -10.74
N PRO A 61 -28.59 -5.54 -10.36
CA PRO A 61 -29.97 -5.69 -10.79
C PRO A 61 -30.08 -5.64 -12.32
N GLU A 62 -31.09 -6.30 -12.88
CA GLU A 62 -31.34 -6.24 -14.32
C GLU A 62 -31.53 -4.81 -14.82
N GLY A 63 -30.99 -4.52 -16.00
CA GLY A 63 -31.00 -3.17 -16.57
C GLY A 63 -30.04 -2.19 -15.90
N CYS A 64 -29.11 -2.65 -15.04
CA CYS A 64 -28.03 -1.82 -14.51
C CYS A 64 -26.67 -2.26 -15.08
N VAL A 65 -25.86 -1.30 -15.51
CA VAL A 65 -24.50 -1.48 -16.06
C VAL A 65 -23.46 -0.69 -15.28
N ILE A 66 -22.19 -1.04 -15.47
CA ILE A 66 -21.05 -0.33 -14.86
C ILE A 66 -20.89 1.03 -15.55
N GLY A 67 -21.08 2.12 -14.79
CA GLY A 67 -21.07 3.46 -15.35
C GLY A 67 -19.74 4.21 -15.26
N ARG A 68 -19.04 4.09 -14.12
CA ARG A 68 -17.70 4.65 -13.87
C ARG A 68 -16.98 3.80 -12.83
N LEU A 69 -15.69 3.56 -13.02
CA LEU A 69 -14.81 2.91 -12.06
C LEU A 69 -13.75 3.93 -11.62
N THR A 70 -13.58 4.09 -10.31
CA THR A 70 -12.55 4.95 -9.70
C THR A 70 -11.67 4.09 -8.80
N PRO A 71 -10.40 3.84 -9.16
CA PRO A 71 -9.47 3.11 -8.31
C PRO A 71 -8.96 4.00 -7.16
N ASP A 72 -8.77 3.40 -5.99
CA ASP A 72 -8.27 4.02 -4.75
C ASP A 72 -7.40 3.02 -3.98
N GLY A 73 -6.12 2.95 -4.38
CA GLY A 73 -5.16 1.99 -3.82
C GLY A 73 -5.63 0.54 -3.96
N VAL A 74 -5.96 -0.09 -2.81
CA VAL A 74 -6.44 -1.49 -2.73
C VAL A 74 -7.95 -1.63 -2.93
N ARG A 75 -8.66 -0.52 -3.16
CA ARG A 75 -10.11 -0.50 -3.38
C ARG A 75 -10.43 0.07 -4.76
N ALA A 76 -11.56 -0.34 -5.32
CA ALA A 76 -12.16 0.39 -6.43
C ALA A 76 -13.63 0.68 -6.15
N TYR A 77 -14.03 1.92 -6.48
CA TYR A 77 -15.41 2.38 -6.36
C TYR A 77 -16.06 2.32 -7.73
N ILE A 78 -17.14 1.55 -7.83
CA ILE A 78 -17.89 1.35 -9.06
C ILE A 78 -19.23 2.06 -8.94
N LYS A 79 -19.44 3.10 -9.74
CA LYS A 79 -20.74 3.76 -9.86
C LYS A 79 -21.57 3.03 -10.90
N VAL A 80 -22.70 2.48 -10.46
CA VAL A 80 -23.67 1.79 -11.31
C VAL A 80 -24.56 2.81 -12.02
N ARG A 81 -24.95 2.53 -13.26
CA ARG A 81 -25.83 3.36 -14.09
C ARG A 81 -26.89 2.45 -14.74
N PRO A 82 -28.10 2.95 -15.06
CA PRO A 82 -29.04 2.18 -15.89
C PRO A 82 -28.48 1.91 -17.29
N ASP A 83 -28.88 0.79 -17.88
CA ASP A 83 -28.62 0.48 -19.28
C ASP A 83 -29.31 1.51 -20.19
N GLY A 84 -28.61 1.96 -21.23
CA GLY A 84 -29.08 3.03 -22.13
C GLY A 84 -29.08 4.46 -21.57
N ALA A 85 -28.68 4.70 -20.32
CA ALA A 85 -28.63 6.05 -19.76
C ALA A 85 -27.47 6.90 -20.35
N ARG A 86 -27.79 8.10 -20.87
CA ARG A 86 -26.80 9.03 -21.42
C ARG A 86 -25.79 9.48 -20.35
N ARG A 87 -24.54 9.72 -20.77
CA ARG A 87 -23.48 10.27 -19.90
C ARG A 87 -23.96 11.60 -19.30
N GLY A 88 -24.21 11.63 -17.99
CA GLY A 88 -24.67 12.82 -17.26
C GLY A 88 -26.09 12.72 -16.68
N THR A 89 -26.88 11.68 -17.01
CA THR A 89 -28.18 11.48 -16.37
C THR A 89 -28.01 10.73 -15.05
N SER A 90 -28.22 11.42 -13.93
CA SER A 90 -28.37 10.82 -12.60
C SER A 90 -29.79 10.24 -12.48
N GLN A 91 -29.92 8.93 -12.68
CA GLN A 91 -31.22 8.28 -12.54
C GLN A 91 -31.45 7.91 -11.06
N ALA A 92 -32.52 8.45 -10.46
CA ALA A 92 -33.03 7.97 -9.19
C ALA A 92 -33.65 6.57 -9.41
N GLY A 93 -33.27 5.58 -8.61
CA GLY A 93 -33.73 4.20 -8.77
C GLY A 93 -32.73 3.16 -8.24
N PRO A 94 -33.01 1.86 -8.44
CA PRO A 94 -32.21 0.77 -7.86
C PRO A 94 -30.76 0.74 -8.39
N CYS A 95 -30.48 1.36 -9.54
CA CYS A 95 -29.13 1.48 -10.10
C CYS A 95 -28.28 2.61 -9.47
N ASN A 96 -28.87 3.54 -8.69
CA ASN A 96 -28.10 4.59 -8.02
C ASN A 96 -27.42 4.01 -6.77
N ARG A 97 -26.27 3.37 -6.96
CA ARG A 97 -25.46 2.77 -5.89
C ARG A 97 -23.97 2.81 -6.24
N ILE A 98 -23.13 2.77 -5.22
CA ILE A 98 -21.68 2.64 -5.35
C ILE A 98 -21.29 1.26 -4.81
N VAL A 99 -20.68 0.42 -5.63
CA VAL A 99 -20.14 -0.87 -5.20
C VAL A 99 -18.66 -0.68 -4.89
N VAL A 100 -18.23 -1.10 -3.71
CA VAL A 100 -16.84 -1.05 -3.27
C VAL A 100 -16.26 -2.45 -3.39
N ILE A 101 -15.17 -2.58 -4.16
CA ILE A 101 -14.47 -3.85 -4.32
C ILE A 101 -13.04 -3.76 -3.79
N ASP A 102 -12.56 -4.87 -3.25
CA ASP A 102 -11.15 -5.11 -2.95
C ASP A 102 -10.49 -5.68 -4.21
N VAL A 103 -9.59 -4.90 -4.82
CA VAL A 103 -8.92 -5.29 -6.08
C VAL A 103 -7.77 -6.27 -5.87
N VAL A 104 -7.36 -6.54 -4.63
CA VAL A 104 -6.32 -7.51 -4.30
C VAL A 104 -6.93 -8.90 -4.11
N ARG A 105 -8.09 -8.97 -3.45
CA ARG A 105 -8.80 -10.23 -3.16
C ARG A 105 -9.89 -10.55 -4.18
N GLY A 106 -10.27 -9.59 -5.02
CA GLY A 106 -11.38 -9.75 -5.96
C GLY A 106 -12.72 -9.93 -5.26
N GLN A 107 -12.96 -9.21 -4.17
CA GLN A 107 -14.18 -9.37 -3.38
C GLN A 107 -14.97 -8.07 -3.30
N VAL A 108 -16.30 -8.19 -3.26
CA VAL A 108 -17.18 -7.06 -2.97
C VAL A 108 -17.13 -6.78 -1.48
N LEU A 109 -16.57 -5.62 -1.10
CA LEU A 109 -16.52 -5.16 0.29
C LEU A 109 -17.89 -4.64 0.77
N GLY A 110 -18.68 -4.07 -0.15
CA GLY A 110 -20.00 -3.59 0.19
C GLY A 110 -20.64 -2.75 -0.91
N THR A 111 -21.89 -2.35 -0.68
CA THR A 111 -22.66 -1.47 -1.56
C THR A 111 -23.19 -0.29 -0.77
N ILE A 112 -22.88 0.91 -1.22
CA ILE A 112 -23.37 2.17 -0.66
C ILE A 112 -24.60 2.59 -1.47
N LYS A 113 -25.74 2.69 -0.80
CA LYS A 113 -26.98 3.23 -1.36
C LYS A 113 -27.13 4.68 -0.87
N PRO A 114 -27.06 5.69 -1.75
CA PRO A 114 -27.49 7.04 -1.40
C PRO A 114 -29.00 7.01 -1.10
N SER A 115 -29.36 7.09 0.18
CA SER A 115 -30.72 7.45 0.61
C SER A 115 -30.84 8.98 0.59
N PRO A 116 -31.97 9.55 0.14
CA PRO A 116 -32.30 10.93 0.47
C PRO A 116 -32.46 11.10 1.98
#